data_AF-A0A3D4B6R1-F1
#
_entry.id   AF-A0A3D4B6R1-F1
#
_cell.length_a   1.000
_cell.length_b   1.000
_cell.length_c   1.000
_cell.angle_alpha   90.00
_cell.angle_beta   90.00
_cell.angle_gamma   90.00
#
_symmetry.space_group_name_H-M   'P 1'
#
loop_
_entity.id
_entity.type
_entity.pdbx_description
1 polymer ?
#
loop_
_entity_poly.entity_id
_entity_poly.type
_entity_poly.pdbx_seq_one_letter_code
_entity_poly.pdbx_strand_id
1 'polypeptide(L)'
;MIDGDTFWVDIDYGFRMGGQQKLRLRAIDTPELSTSAGARVREAVIEMLAPVSFVVLTTSRTDKYDRYLADVFCLPGATTADEVLEHGVYLNQRLLDE
;
A
#
# COMPACT_ATOMS: atom_id res chain seq x y z
N MET A 1 9.11 2.94 -0.68
CA MET A 1 8.57 2.09 -1.76
C MET A 1 9.70 1.27 -2.36
N ILE A 2 9.48 -0.01 -2.65
CA ILE A 2 10.48 -0.91 -3.25
C ILE A 2 10.17 -1.03 -4.73
N ASP A 3 9.04 -1.66 -5.07
CA ASP A 3 8.49 -1.82 -6.43
C ASP A 3 7.12 -1.14 -6.51
N GLY A 4 6.52 -1.07 -7.70
CA GLY A 4 5.17 -0.53 -7.92
C GLY A 4 4.09 -1.18 -7.05
N ASP A 5 4.23 -2.46 -6.74
CA ASP A 5 3.31 -3.25 -5.90
C ASP A 5 3.85 -3.59 -4.51
N THR A 6 5.11 -3.26 -4.20
CA THR A 6 5.78 -3.73 -2.98
C THR A 6 6.43 -2.58 -2.22
N PHE A 7 6.12 -2.44 -0.94
CA PHE A 7 6.67 -1.37 -0.11
C PHE A 7 6.83 -1.77 1.36
N TRP A 8 7.67 -1.01 2.06
CA TRP A 8 7.81 -1.07 3.50
C TRP A 8 6.74 -0.20 4.15
N VAL A 9 6.15 -0.73 5.21
CA VAL A 9 5.27 0.02 6.12
C VAL A 9 5.77 -0.13 7.54
N ASP A 10 5.64 0.94 8.31
CA ASP A 10 5.77 0.88 9.76
C ASP A 10 4.38 0.64 10.34
N ILE A 11 4.18 -0.54 10.91
CA ILE A 11 2.90 -0.92 11.53
C ILE A 11 3.02 -0.68 13.03
N ASP A 12 2.09 0.11 13.56
CA ASP A 12 1.85 0.19 15.00
C ASP A 12 0.89 -0.94 15.41
N TYR A 13 1.36 -1.85 16.27
CA TYR A 13 0.56 -2.96 16.79
C TYR A 13 -0.18 -2.58 18.09
N GLY A 14 -0.08 -1.32 18.52
CA GLY A 14 -0.45 -0.89 19.86
C GLY A 14 0.58 -1.29 20.89
N PHE A 15 0.28 -1.06 22.17
CA PHE A 15 1.12 -1.47 23.30
C PHE A 15 2.59 -1.00 23.25
N ARG A 16 2.87 0.12 22.54
CA ARG A 16 4.22 0.63 22.24
C ARG A 16 5.09 -0.37 21.47
N MET A 17 4.47 -1.31 20.75
CA MET A 17 5.13 -2.23 19.85
C MET A 17 4.85 -1.80 18.42
N GLY A 18 5.90 -1.64 17.64
CA GLY A 18 5.81 -1.42 16.21
C GLY A 18 6.80 -2.31 15.48
N GLY A 19 6.59 -2.48 14.18
CA GLY A 19 7.49 -3.24 13.35
C GLY A 19 7.41 -2.80 11.90
N GLN A 20 8.56 -2.80 11.25
CA GLN A 20 8.64 -2.57 9.82
C GLN A 20 8.28 -3.87 9.09
N GLN A 21 7.27 -3.82 8.23
CA GLN A 21 6.81 -4.98 7.47
C GLN A 21 6.88 -4.71 5.97
N LYS A 22 7.24 -5.74 5.23
CA LYS A 22 7.23 -5.71 3.76
C LYS A 22 5.87 -6.18 3.27
N LEU A 23 5.12 -5.28 2.65
CA LEU A 23 3.81 -5.58 2.07
C LEU A 23 3.88 -5.62 0.55
N ARG A 24 3.14 -6.56 -0.04
CA ARG A 24 2.84 -6.60 -1.47
C ARG A 24 1.34 -6.40 -1.67
N LEU A 25 0.96 -5.51 -2.58
CA LEU A 25 -0.43 -5.29 -2.93
C LEU A 25 -1.03 -6.57 -3.52
N ARG A 26 -2.14 -7.03 -2.93
CA ARG A 26 -2.85 -8.22 -3.38
C ARG A 26 -3.42 -8.00 -4.78
N ALA A 27 -3.25 -9.01 -5.64
CA ALA A 27 -3.76 -9.05 -7.01
C ALA A 27 -3.21 -7.95 -7.94
N ILE A 28 -2.15 -7.26 -7.53
CA ILE A 28 -1.42 -6.32 -8.36
C ILE A 28 -0.11 -6.99 -8.78
N ASP A 29 0.17 -6.95 -10.08
CA ASP A 29 1.44 -7.38 -10.65
C ASP A 29 2.02 -6.23 -11.44
N THR A 30 2.89 -5.45 -10.78
CA THR A 30 3.50 -4.29 -11.45
C THR A 30 4.68 -4.70 -12.32
N PRO A 31 4.89 -4.05 -13.49
CA PRO A 31 6.08 -4.25 -14.29
C PRO A 31 7.36 -4.00 -13.51
N GLU A 32 8.46 -4.62 -13.92
CA GLU A 32 9.77 -4.37 -13.30
C GLU A 32 10.12 -2.88 -13.34
N LEU A 33 10.73 -2.38 -12.27
CA LEU A 33 11.19 -0.98 -12.15
C LEU A 33 12.16 -0.55 -13.25
N SER A 34 12.87 -1.51 -13.84
CA SER A 34 13.77 -1.30 -14.98
C SER A 34 13.04 -0.83 -16.23
N THR A 35 11.72 -1.01 -16.28
CA THR A 35 10.86 -0.58 -17.39
C THR A 35 10.29 0.82 -17.12
N SER A 36 10.07 1.59 -18.19
CA SER A 36 9.42 2.90 -18.11
C SER A 36 8.01 2.81 -17.50
N ALA A 37 7.31 1.70 -17.72
CA ALA A 37 6.01 1.43 -17.12
C ALA A 37 6.13 1.24 -15.60
N GLY A 38 7.09 0.45 -15.12
CA GLY A 38 7.31 0.25 -13.68
C GLY A 38 7.70 1.53 -12.95
N ALA A 39 8.52 2.37 -13.59
CA ALA A 39 8.87 3.70 -13.05
C ALA A 39 7.63 4.61 -12.93
N ARG A 40 6.77 4.64 -13.96
CA ARG A 40 5.53 5.43 -13.95
C ARG A 40 4.56 5.01 -12.86
N VAL A 41 4.34 3.70 -12.69
CA VAL A 41 3.45 3.19 -11.63
C VAL A 41 3.99 3.54 -10.24
N ARG A 42 5.31 3.43 -10.05
CA ARG A 42 5.96 3.84 -8.79
C ARG A 42 5.71 5.33 -8.50
N GLU A 43 5.88 6.19 -9.49
CA GLU A 43 5.63 7.63 -9.33
C GLU A 43 4.17 7.93 -9.02
N ALA A 44 3.22 7.30 -9.73
CA ALA A 44 1.79 7.45 -9.48
C ALA A 44 1.39 7.07 -8.05
N VAL A 45 1.91 5.95 -7.52
CA VAL A 45 1.67 5.55 -6.13
C VAL A 45 2.26 6.55 -5.15
N ILE A 46 3.48 7.04 -5.40
CA ILE A 46 4.11 8.04 -4.55
C ILE A 46 3.26 9.33 -4.52
N GLU A 47 2.78 9.80 -5.68
CA GLU A 47 1.93 10.98 -5.76
C GLU A 47 0.59 10.78 -5.05
N MET A 48 -0.03 9.60 -5.18
CA MET A 48 -1.27 9.26 -4.49
C MET A 48 -1.12 9.20 -2.97
N LEU A 49 0.01 8.70 -2.48
CA LEU A 49 0.29 8.55 -1.06
C LEU A 49 0.93 9.80 -0.42
N ALA A 50 1.50 10.72 -1.21
CA ALA A 50 2.12 11.95 -0.70
C ALA A 50 1.21 12.80 0.21
N PRO A 51 -0.10 12.99 -0.08
CA PRO A 51 -0.99 13.74 0.81
C PRO A 51 -1.62 12.88 1.93
N VAL A 52 -1.28 11.59 2.01
CA VAL A 52 -1.88 10.63 2.94
C VAL A 52 -0.97 10.47 4.16
N SER A 53 -1.49 10.77 5.36
CA SER A 53 -0.70 10.70 6.60
C SER A 53 -0.55 9.27 7.13
N PHE A 54 -1.52 8.40 6.87
CA PHE A 54 -1.48 6.98 7.23
C PHE A 54 -2.39 6.16 6.30
N VAL A 55 -2.15 4.86 6.22
CA VAL A 55 -2.98 3.92 5.45
C VAL A 55 -3.60 2.90 6.38
N VAL A 56 -4.78 2.40 5.99
CA VAL A 56 -5.39 1.23 6.62
C VAL A 56 -5.15 0.05 5.71
N LEU A 57 -4.74 -1.08 6.29
CA LEU A 57 -4.41 -2.26 5.52
C LEU A 57 -5.00 -3.52 6.16
N THR A 58 -5.38 -4.47 5.32
CA THR A 58 -5.74 -5.82 5.74
C THR A 58 -4.83 -6.81 5.05
N THR A 59 -4.14 -7.64 5.84
CA THR A 59 -3.32 -8.73 5.31
C THR A 59 -4.15 -10.01 5.30
N SER A 60 -3.96 -10.84 4.26
CA SER A 60 -4.74 -12.07 4.08
C SER A 60 -3.88 -13.32 4.24
N ARG A 61 -2.76 -13.39 3.51
CA ARG A 61 -1.84 -14.53 3.50
C ARG A 61 -0.41 -14.06 3.32
N THR A 62 0.53 -14.86 3.79
CA THR A 62 1.93 -14.79 3.39
C THR A 62 2.11 -15.51 2.06
N ASP A 63 2.82 -14.88 1.12
CA ASP A 63 3.24 -15.49 -0.13
C ASP A 63 4.48 -16.40 0.09
N LYS A 64 4.87 -17.19 -0.92
CA LYS A 64 6.05 -18.09 -0.94
C LYS A 64 7.36 -17.41 -0.52
N TYR A 65 7.41 -16.08 -0.57
CA TYR A 65 8.56 -15.25 -0.23
C TYR A 65 8.42 -14.51 1.12
N ASP A 66 7.53 -14.98 2.00
CA ASP A 66 7.27 -14.42 3.33
C ASP A 66 6.84 -12.94 3.33
N ARG A 67 6.22 -12.51 2.23
CA ARG A 67 5.62 -11.18 2.08
C ARG A 67 4.14 -11.28 2.40
N TYR A 68 3.60 -10.33 3.16
CA TYR A 68 2.15 -10.25 3.35
C TYR A 68 1.49 -9.68 2.10
N LEU A 69 0.49 -10.40 1.59
CA LEU A 69 -0.44 -9.87 0.60
C LEU A 69 -1.47 -8.99 1.30
N ALA A 70 -1.50 -7.71 0.93
CA ALA A 70 -2.29 -6.68 1.59
C ALA A 70 -3.26 -5.98 0.63
N ASP A 71 -4.45 -5.71 1.15
CA ASP A 71 -5.38 -4.72 0.62
C ASP A 71 -5.17 -3.41 1.35
N VAL A 72 -5.00 -2.31 0.60
CA VAL A 72 -4.61 -1.02 1.16
C VAL A 72 -5.65 0.04 0.83
N PHE A 73 -6.02 0.80 1.86
CA PHE A 73 -6.99 1.87 1.81
C PHE A 73 -6.33 3.16 2.27
N CYS A 74 -6.58 4.24 1.55
CA CYS A 74 -6.02 5.55 1.85
C CYS A 74 -7.04 6.66 1.61
N LEU A 75 -7.00 7.69 2.44
CA LEU A 75 -7.84 8.88 2.29
C LEU A 75 -7.02 10.12 2.67
N PRO A 76 -6.74 11.04 1.72
CA PRO A 76 -6.04 12.29 2.03
C PRO A 76 -6.81 13.12 3.06
N GLY A 77 -6.12 13.63 4.07
CA GLY A 77 -6.72 14.44 5.13
C GLY A 77 -7.56 13.68 6.17
N ALA A 78 -7.65 12.34 6.07
CA ALA A 78 -8.26 11.54 7.12
C ALA A 78 -7.44 11.62 8.42
N THR A 79 -8.15 11.57 9.54
CA THR A 79 -7.55 11.61 10.89
C THR A 79 -7.78 10.31 11.65
N THR A 80 -8.75 9.51 11.24
CA THR A 80 -9.11 8.24 11.89
C THR A 80 -9.17 7.08 10.89
N ALA A 81 -8.92 5.87 11.38
CA ALA A 81 -9.01 4.66 10.55
C ALA A 81 -10.43 4.40 10.05
N ASP A 82 -11.45 4.76 10.84
CA ASP A 82 -12.86 4.58 10.47
C ASP A 82 -13.23 5.43 9.23
N GLU A 83 -12.77 6.68 9.15
CA GLU A 83 -12.94 7.54 7.97
C GLU A 83 -12.32 6.91 6.71
N VAL A 84 -11.14 6.31 6.85
CA VAL A 84 -10.46 5.61 5.74
C VAL A 84 -11.21 4.35 5.33
N LEU A 85 -11.83 3.63 6.26
CA LEU A 85 -12.60 2.42 5.96
C LEU A 85 -13.95 2.72 5.31
N GLU A 86 -14.60 3.83 5.68
CA GLU A 86 -15.91 4.21 5.17
C GLU A 86 -15.84 4.97 3.84
N HIS A 87 -14.83 5.86 3.70
CA HIS A 87 -14.72 6.78 2.56
C HIS A 87 -13.39 6.69 1.81
N GLY A 88 -12.47 5.85 2.26
CA GLY A 88 -11.15 5.74 1.65
C GLY A 88 -11.17 5.07 0.27
N VAL A 89 -10.14 5.39 -0.47
CA VAL A 89 -9.88 4.83 -1.79
C VAL A 89 -9.19 3.49 -1.63
N TYR A 90 -9.70 2.46 -2.31
CA TYR A 90 -9.03 1.17 -2.41
C TYR A 90 -7.87 1.28 -3.41
N LEU A 91 -6.65 1.34 -2.87
CA LEU A 91 -5.44 1.63 -3.64
C LEU A 91 -5.17 0.55 -4.70
N ASN A 92 -5.38 -0.73 -4.38
CA ASN A 92 -5.12 -1.82 -5.31
C ASN A 92 -5.98 -1.67 -6.57
N GLN A 93 -7.30 -1.44 -6.43
CA GLN A 93 -8.17 -1.26 -7.60
C GLN A 93 -7.81 -0.01 -8.40
N ARG A 94 -7.50 1.09 -7.71
CA ARG A 94 -7.10 2.33 -8.39
C ARG A 94 -5.87 2.15 -9.27
N LEU A 95 -4.93 1.28 -8.88
CA LEU A 95 -3.76 0.95 -9.69
C LEU A 95 -4.06 0.04 -10.89
N LEU A 96 -5.19 -0.67 -10.88
CA LEU A 96 -5.65 -1.45 -12.04
C LEU A 96 -6.42 -0.59 -13.05
N ASP A 97 -7.00 0.52 -12.58
CA ASP A 97 -7.83 1.42 -13.39
C ASP A 97 -7.00 2.50 -14.13
N GLU A 98 -5.71 2.65 -13.81
CA GLU A 98 -4.75 3.53 -14.52
C GLU A 98 -4.03 2.84 -15.69
#